data_AF-A0A165ECD2-F1
#
_entry.id   AF-A0A165ECD2-F1
#
_cell.length_a   1.000
_cell.length_b   1.000
_cell.length_c   1.000
_cell.angle_alpha   90.00
_cell.angle_beta   90.00
_cell.angle_gamma   90.00
#
_symmetry.space_group_name_H-M   'P 1'
#
loop_
_entity.id
_entity.type
_entity.pdbx_description
1 polymer ?
#
loop_
_entity_poly.entity_id
_entity_poly.type
_entity_poly.pdbx_seq_one_letter_code
_entity_poly.pdbx_strand_id
1 'polypeptide(L)'
;MAYPNGSRLPESTEFRLQTFVGIKRAILVIKPEWDDETLLRELKKTYRKRRGWLSWCCIRTIVKVWAQDDIVYPEHVNQSATSERCFQRMQYYLDHPDGSKGRHEFILALTMDERHGIEYVERYKAAWFYCAAFGVIIVFSLISSVIYTVVKDDVVGGFTIGVYVFWRF
;
A
#
# COMPACT_ATOMS: atom_id res chain seq x y z
N MET A 1 3.59 -33.30 7.19
CA MET A 1 4.62 -33.33 8.25
C MET A 1 4.20 -32.34 9.31
N ALA A 2 3.87 -32.81 10.52
CA ALA A 2 3.46 -31.95 11.62
C ALA A 2 4.70 -31.48 12.39
N TYR A 3 4.76 -30.19 12.73
CA TYR A 3 5.75 -29.66 13.67
C TYR A 3 5.09 -29.51 15.04
N PRO A 4 5.42 -30.38 16.03
CA PRO A 4 5.02 -30.17 17.41
C PRO A 4 6.08 -29.35 18.15
N ASN A 5 5.60 -28.44 19.01
CA ASN A 5 6.34 -27.73 20.07
C ASN A 5 7.50 -26.80 19.67
N GLY A 6 7.31 -25.50 19.95
CA GLY A 6 8.41 -24.54 20.15
C GLY A 6 9.05 -23.98 18.89
N SER A 7 8.24 -23.64 17.89
CA SER A 7 8.63 -23.25 16.53
C SER A 7 9.65 -22.10 16.45
N ARG A 8 10.94 -22.46 16.45
CA ARG A 8 11.96 -21.75 15.67
C ARG A 8 11.91 -22.30 14.25
N LEU A 9 11.95 -21.41 13.27
CA LEU A 9 12.20 -21.78 11.88
C LEU A 9 13.51 -22.59 11.80
N PRO A 10 13.61 -23.61 10.91
CA PRO A 10 14.89 -24.28 10.69
C PRO A 10 15.94 -23.22 10.32
N GLU A 11 17.05 -23.23 11.07
CA GLU A 11 18.08 -22.18 11.19
C GLU A 11 18.77 -21.78 9.86
N SER A 12 18.44 -22.40 8.73
CA SER A 12 19.16 -22.24 7.45
C SER A 12 18.29 -22.14 6.20
N THR A 13 16.95 -22.12 6.29
CA THR A 13 16.11 -22.12 5.09
C THR A 13 15.51 -20.74 4.85
N GLU A 14 16.04 -20.05 3.82
CA GLU A 14 15.41 -18.84 3.28
C GLU A 14 14.00 -19.17 2.77
N PHE A 15 12.98 -18.49 3.29
CA PHE A 15 11.60 -18.72 2.86
C PHE A 15 11.22 -17.73 1.76
N ARG A 16 10.83 -18.26 0.59
CA ARG A 16 10.41 -17.44 -0.56
C ARG A 16 8.93 -17.11 -0.45
N LEU A 17 8.61 -15.98 0.17
CA LEU A 17 7.24 -15.48 0.25
C LEU A 17 6.84 -14.82 -1.07
N GLN A 18 5.74 -15.29 -1.66
CA GLN A 18 5.16 -14.65 -2.84
C GLN A 18 4.31 -13.46 -2.41
N THR A 19 4.52 -12.32 -3.06
CA THR A 19 3.75 -11.10 -2.83
C THR A 19 3.06 -10.64 -4.12
N PHE A 20 1.79 -10.24 -4.02
CA PHE A 20 0.96 -9.87 -5.15
C PHE A 20 0.47 -8.42 -5.01
N VAL A 21 0.50 -7.66 -6.09
CA VAL A 21 -0.15 -6.35 -6.20
C VAL A 21 -1.08 -6.43 -7.41
N GLY A 22 -2.34 -6.79 -7.20
CA GLY A 22 -3.21 -7.24 -8.28
C GLY A 22 -2.55 -8.39 -9.04
N ILE A 23 -2.35 -8.22 -10.36
CA ILE A 23 -1.76 -9.25 -11.25
C ILE A 23 -0.22 -9.35 -11.09
N LYS A 24 0.43 -8.36 -10.47
CA LYS A 24 1.90 -8.30 -10.40
C LYS A 24 2.44 -9.13 -9.24
N ARG A 25 3.12 -10.24 -9.56
CA ARG A 25 3.82 -11.12 -8.60
C ARG A 25 5.24 -10.62 -8.26
N ALA A 26 5.68 -10.80 -7.02
CA ALA A 26 7.06 -10.65 -6.52
C ALA A 26 7.40 -11.83 -5.63
N ILE A 27 8.70 -12.05 -5.44
CA ILE A 27 9.21 -12.93 -4.41
C ILE A 27 9.96 -12.06 -3.40
N LEU A 28 9.53 -12.11 -2.15
CA LEU A 28 10.23 -11.57 -1.00
C LEU A 28 10.89 -12.74 -0.26
N VAL A 29 12.21 -12.69 -0.13
CA VAL A 29 12.95 -13.71 0.60
C VAL A 29 12.98 -13.32 2.08
N ILE A 30 12.29 -14.11 2.90
CA ILE A 30 12.27 -13.97 4.35
C ILE A 30 13.48 -14.70 4.91
N LYS A 31 14.26 -14.00 5.74
CA LYS A 31 15.40 -14.60 6.45
C LYS A 31 14.94 -15.15 7.80
N PRO A 32 15.56 -16.23 8.30
CA PRO A 32 15.18 -16.88 9.56
C PRO A 32 15.38 -15.98 10.79
N GLU A 33 16.27 -15.00 10.69
CA GLU A 33 16.58 -14.01 11.74
C GLU A 33 15.58 -12.84 11.82
N TRP A 34 14.59 -12.79 10.92
CA TRP A 34 13.62 -11.69 10.91
C TRP A 34 12.59 -11.85 12.02
N ASP A 35 12.22 -10.72 12.60
CA ASP A 35 11.03 -10.58 13.44
C ASP A 35 9.87 -9.96 12.64
N ASP A 36 8.67 -9.97 13.23
CA ASP A 36 7.46 -9.44 12.60
C ASP A 36 7.61 -7.95 12.22
N GLU A 37 8.35 -7.16 13.02
CA GLU A 37 8.70 -5.77 12.69
C GLU A 37 9.49 -5.68 11.38
N THR A 38 10.58 -6.45 11.27
CA THR A 38 11.45 -6.46 10.10
C THR A 38 10.70 -6.94 8.86
N LEU A 39 9.88 -7.98 9.01
CA LEU A 39 9.01 -8.48 7.95
C LEU A 39 8.06 -7.37 7.45
N LEU A 40 7.32 -6.73 8.35
CA LEU A 40 6.36 -5.68 7.99
C LEU A 40 7.05 -4.46 7.37
N ARG A 41 8.24 -4.11 7.85
CA ARG A 41 9.06 -3.03 7.28
C ARG A 41 9.54 -3.35 5.87
N GLU A 42 9.99 -4.57 5.61
CA GLU A 42 10.41 -5.01 4.28
C GLU A 42 9.22 -5.19 3.32
N LEU A 43 8.06 -5.65 3.80
CA LEU A 43 6.82 -5.66 3.04
C LEU A 43 6.42 -4.23 2.64
N LYS A 44 6.47 -3.28 3.58
CA LYS A 44 6.20 -1.85 3.33
C LYS A 44 7.15 -1.27 2.29
N LYS A 45 8.44 -1.61 2.37
CA LYS A 45 9.48 -1.16 1.46
C LYS A 45 9.34 -1.77 0.06
N THR A 46 9.06 -3.06 -0.03
CA THR A 46 8.81 -3.78 -1.29
C THR A 46 7.61 -3.20 -2.02
N TYR A 47 6.50 -2.96 -1.31
CA TYR A 47 5.34 -2.28 -1.87
C TYR A 47 5.68 -0.87 -2.39
N ARG A 48 6.36 -0.04 -1.56
CA ARG A 48 6.73 1.32 -1.94
C ARG A 48 7.64 1.36 -3.17
N LYS A 49 8.61 0.43 -3.26
CA LYS A 49 9.50 0.28 -4.41
C LYS A 49 8.71 -0.05 -5.69
N ARG A 50 7.68 -0.90 -5.59
CA ARG A 50 6.83 -1.28 -6.74
C ARG A 50 5.89 -0.20 -7.20
N ARG A 51 5.27 0.53 -6.26
CA ARG A 51 4.24 1.52 -6.58
C ARG A 51 4.80 2.94 -6.74
N GLY A 52 6.01 3.20 -6.26
CA GLY A 52 6.67 4.49 -6.38
C GLY A 52 5.88 5.61 -5.69
N TRP A 53 5.73 6.75 -6.36
CA TRP A 53 5.00 7.92 -5.85
C TRP A 53 3.50 7.66 -5.66
N LEU A 54 2.91 6.77 -6.46
CA LEU A 54 1.50 6.36 -6.32
C LEU A 54 1.24 5.58 -5.02
N SER A 55 2.27 5.06 -4.35
CA SER A 55 2.11 4.39 -3.04
C SER A 55 1.45 5.28 -1.98
N TRP A 56 1.58 6.61 -2.10
CA TRP A 56 1.02 7.58 -1.15
C TRP A 56 -0.49 7.82 -1.34
N CYS A 57 -1.02 7.49 -2.51
CA CYS A 57 -2.42 7.74 -2.90
C CYS A 57 -3.36 6.61 -2.45
N CYS A 58 -2.81 5.46 -2.06
CA CYS A 58 -3.57 4.26 -1.74
C CYS A 58 -3.47 3.95 -0.25
N ILE A 59 -4.60 3.66 0.37
CA ILE A 59 -4.67 2.81 1.55
C ILE A 59 -4.30 1.40 1.10
N ARG A 60 -3.41 0.76 1.85
CA ARG A 60 -2.98 -0.59 1.56
C ARG A 60 -3.28 -1.46 2.75
N THR A 61 -3.72 -2.67 2.48
CA THR A 61 -3.86 -3.71 3.49
C THR A 61 -3.25 -5.00 2.93
N ILE A 62 -2.94 -5.93 3.82
CA ILE A 62 -2.32 -7.20 3.46
C ILE A 62 -3.33 -8.31 3.74
N VAL A 63 -3.52 -9.17 2.75
CA VAL A 63 -4.40 -10.34 2.86
C VAL A 63 -3.59 -11.58 2.57
N LYS A 64 -3.88 -12.65 3.31
CA LYS A 64 -3.30 -13.97 3.06
C LYS A 64 -3.98 -14.59 1.85
N VAL A 65 -3.18 -15.01 0.87
CA VAL A 65 -3.67 -15.59 -0.38
C VAL A 65 -2.99 -16.90 -0.67
N TRP A 66 -3.62 -17.75 -1.49
CA TRP A 66 -2.99 -18.92 -2.04
C TRP A 66 -2.02 -18.50 -3.14
N ALA A 67 -0.80 -19.00 -3.04
CA ALA A 67 0.32 -18.67 -3.89
C ALA A 67 1.00 -19.97 -4.34
N GLN A 68 0.44 -20.59 -5.37
CA GLN A 68 1.08 -21.70 -6.10
C GLN A 68 1.65 -21.17 -7.41
N ASP A 69 2.66 -21.86 -7.95
CA ASP A 69 3.35 -21.42 -9.16
C ASP A 69 2.44 -21.34 -10.39
N ASP A 70 1.33 -22.08 -10.39
CA ASP A 70 0.35 -22.14 -11.48
C ASP A 70 -0.76 -21.08 -11.36
N ILE A 71 -0.79 -20.30 -10.27
CA ILE A 71 -1.88 -19.37 -9.98
C ILE A 71 -1.57 -17.98 -10.55
N VAL A 72 -2.33 -17.60 -11.58
CA VAL A 72 -2.26 -16.26 -12.22
C VAL A 72 -2.93 -15.18 -11.36
N TYR A 73 -3.98 -15.55 -10.61
CA TYR A 73 -4.72 -14.65 -9.72
C TYR A 73 -4.76 -15.19 -8.30
N PRO A 74 -4.22 -14.47 -7.31
CA PRO A 74 -4.21 -14.93 -5.93
C PRO A 74 -5.64 -15.15 -5.41
N GLU A 75 -5.92 -16.35 -4.90
CA GLU A 75 -7.20 -16.66 -4.29
C GLU A 75 -7.14 -16.38 -2.79
N HIS A 76 -8.09 -15.62 -2.26
CA HIS A 76 -8.10 -15.27 -0.83
C HIS A 76 -8.39 -16.50 0.02
N VAL A 77 -7.50 -16.81 0.97
CA VAL A 77 -7.56 -18.04 1.79
C VAL A 77 -8.82 -18.09 2.66
N ASN A 78 -9.38 -16.94 3.03
CA ASN A 78 -10.63 -16.83 3.79
C ASN A 78 -11.39 -15.55 3.41
N GLN A 79 -12.35 -15.63 2.48
CA GLN A 79 -13.22 -14.49 2.13
C GLN A 79 -14.06 -13.98 3.33
N SER A 80 -14.32 -14.83 4.32
CA SER A 80 -15.05 -14.49 5.55
C SER A 80 -14.18 -13.81 6.63
N ALA A 81 -12.86 -13.98 6.59
CA ALA A 81 -11.92 -13.35 7.55
C ALA A 81 -11.55 -11.92 7.17
N THR A 82 -11.90 -11.49 5.94
CA THR A 82 -11.78 -10.13 5.43
C THR A 82 -12.92 -9.22 5.92
N SER A 83 -13.19 -9.24 7.23
CA SER A 83 -14.02 -8.20 7.85
C SER A 83 -13.27 -6.85 7.84
N GLU A 84 -13.98 -5.73 7.77
CA GLU A 84 -13.36 -4.39 7.83
C GLU A 84 -12.45 -4.20 9.05
N ARG A 85 -12.78 -4.84 10.17
CA ARG A 85 -11.97 -4.81 11.39
C ARG A 85 -10.61 -5.49 11.21
N CYS A 86 -10.55 -6.65 10.55
CA CYS A 86 -9.28 -7.32 10.25
C CYS A 86 -8.43 -6.47 9.30
N PHE A 87 -9.05 -5.84 8.30
CA PHE A 87 -8.34 -4.95 7.38
C PHE A 87 -7.72 -3.75 8.10
N GLN A 88 -8.49 -3.08 8.96
CA GLN A 88 -8.02 -1.94 9.75
C GLN A 88 -6.89 -2.36 10.70
N ARG A 89 -6.99 -3.53 11.32
CA ARG A 89 -5.95 -4.05 12.21
C ARG A 89 -4.65 -4.37 11.45
N MET A 90 -4.75 -5.01 10.29
CA MET A 90 -3.58 -5.30 9.47
C MET A 90 -2.93 -4.03 8.94
N GLN A 91 -3.74 -3.04 8.53
CA GLN A 91 -3.24 -1.73 8.15
C GLN A 91 -2.50 -1.05 9.32
N TYR A 92 -3.07 -1.11 10.52
CA TYR A 92 -2.44 -0.55 11.72
C TYR A 92 -1.04 -1.14 11.97
N TYR A 93 -0.88 -2.46 11.87
CA TYR A 93 0.43 -3.12 12.01
C TYR A 93 1.42 -2.71 10.90
N LEU A 94 0.96 -2.50 9.67
CA LEU A 94 1.80 -2.01 8.56
C LEU A 94 2.25 -0.55 8.70
N ASP A 95 1.44 0.25 9.37
CA ASP A 95 1.74 1.65 9.62
C ASP A 95 2.61 1.81 10.88
N HIS A 96 2.44 0.93 11.88
CA HIS A 96 3.17 0.90 13.15
C HIS A 96 3.91 -0.44 13.34
N PRO A 97 4.95 -0.73 12.53
CA PRO A 97 5.70 -1.99 12.63
C PRO A 97 6.42 -2.13 13.98
N ASP A 98 6.73 -1.02 14.65
CA ASP A 98 7.41 -1.00 15.95
C ASP A 98 6.58 -1.66 17.05
N GLY A 99 5.25 -1.69 16.89
CA GLY A 99 4.35 -2.38 17.81
C GLY A 99 4.53 -3.90 17.79
N SER A 100 5.07 -4.47 16.72
CA SER A 100 5.31 -5.92 16.55
C SER A 100 6.75 -6.37 16.83
N LYS A 101 7.58 -5.50 17.40
CA LYS A 101 8.98 -5.80 17.71
C LYS A 101 9.13 -7.09 18.54
N GLY A 102 10.00 -7.99 18.09
CA GLY A 102 10.29 -9.25 18.78
C GLY A 102 9.17 -10.31 18.74
N ARG A 103 8.03 -10.03 18.09
CA ARG A 103 7.02 -11.05 17.80
C ARG A 103 7.40 -11.83 16.54
N HIS A 104 6.96 -13.09 16.49
CA HIS A 104 7.21 -13.99 15.36
C HIS A 104 5.90 -14.68 14.90
N GLU A 105 4.75 -14.18 15.34
CA GLU A 105 3.46 -14.81 15.06
C GLU A 105 3.10 -14.68 13.58
N PHE A 106 3.37 -13.53 12.97
CA PHE A 106 3.08 -13.31 11.55
C PHE A 106 4.03 -14.11 10.66
N ILE A 107 5.32 -14.10 10.98
CA ILE A 107 6.30 -14.91 10.27
C ILE A 107 5.89 -16.38 10.34
N LEU A 108 5.64 -16.91 11.54
CA LEU A 108 5.24 -18.31 11.71
C LEU A 108 3.97 -18.66 10.92
N ALA A 109 2.95 -17.79 10.97
CA ALA A 109 1.71 -18.01 10.23
C ALA A 109 1.86 -18.00 8.70
N LEU A 110 2.88 -17.29 8.19
CA LEU A 110 3.21 -17.23 6.76
C LEU A 110 4.10 -18.41 6.35
N THR A 111 5.04 -18.82 7.20
CA THR A 111 5.96 -19.92 6.93
C THR A 111 5.37 -21.30 7.21
N MET A 112 4.23 -21.38 7.90
CA MET A 112 3.59 -22.66 8.25
C MET A 112 3.19 -23.49 7.03
N ASP A 113 2.92 -22.84 5.89
CA ASP A 113 2.59 -23.53 4.65
C ASP A 113 3.06 -22.70 3.44
N GLU A 114 3.97 -23.31 2.67
CA GLU A 114 4.62 -22.74 1.47
C GLU A 114 3.64 -22.31 0.37
N ARG A 115 2.40 -22.82 0.42
CA ARG A 115 1.34 -22.45 -0.52
C ARG A 115 0.70 -21.10 -0.21
N HIS A 116 1.13 -20.44 0.86
CA HIS A 116 0.62 -19.12 1.22
C HIS A 116 1.50 -17.99 0.72
N GLY A 117 0.86 -16.97 0.19
CA GLY A 117 1.45 -15.69 -0.13
C GLY A 117 0.68 -14.55 0.50
N ILE A 118 1.09 -13.35 0.13
CA ILE A 118 0.47 -12.09 0.56
C ILE A 118 0.00 -11.32 -0.66
N GLU A 119 -1.23 -10.84 -0.63
CA GLU A 119 -1.69 -9.83 -1.57
C GLU A 119 -1.80 -8.47 -0.88
N TYR A 120 -1.28 -7.44 -1.55
CA TYR A 120 -1.51 -6.05 -1.21
C TYR A 120 -2.81 -5.60 -1.87
N VAL A 121 -3.84 -5.45 -1.05
CA VAL A 121 -5.12 -4.90 -1.49
C VAL A 121 -5.04 -3.39 -1.40
N GLU A 122 -5.10 -2.74 -2.56
CA GLU A 122 -5.08 -1.28 -2.70
C GLU A 122 -6.52 -0.72 -2.67
N ARG A 123 -6.78 0.22 -1.76
CA ARG A 123 -7.96 1.08 -1.77
C ARG A 123 -7.51 2.51 -1.99
N TYR A 124 -7.95 3.16 -3.06
CA TYR A 124 -7.59 4.55 -3.27
C TYR A 124 -8.18 5.45 -2.18
N LYS A 125 -7.39 6.38 -1.67
CA LYS A 125 -7.91 7.42 -0.77
C LYS A 125 -8.80 8.34 -1.60
N ALA A 126 -10.12 8.26 -1.40
CA ALA A 126 -11.06 9.17 -2.06
C ALA A 126 -10.66 10.65 -1.85
N ALA A 127 -10.20 10.98 -0.64
CA ALA A 127 -9.67 12.31 -0.31
C ALA A 127 -8.54 12.78 -1.24
N TRP A 128 -7.66 11.88 -1.70
CA TRP A 128 -6.57 12.26 -2.59
C TRP A 128 -7.10 12.65 -3.98
N PHE A 129 -8.09 11.93 -4.52
CA PHE A 129 -8.73 12.31 -5.78
C PHE A 129 -9.44 13.66 -5.68
N TYR A 130 -10.14 13.93 -4.58
CA TYR A 130 -10.73 15.25 -4.34
C TYR A 130 -9.65 16.34 -4.28
N CYS A 131 -8.60 16.15 -3.48
CA CYS A 131 -7.50 17.12 -3.40
C CYS A 131 -6.82 17.35 -4.76
N ALA A 132 -6.61 16.29 -5.55
CA ALA A 132 -6.04 16.40 -6.88
C ALA A 132 -6.96 17.17 -7.83
N ALA A 133 -8.26 16.85 -7.85
CA ALA A 133 -9.25 17.53 -8.69
C ALA A 133 -9.36 19.03 -8.34
N PHE A 134 -9.52 19.36 -7.05
CA PHE A 134 -9.55 20.75 -6.60
C PHE A 134 -8.23 21.48 -6.86
N GLY A 135 -7.09 20.81 -6.64
CA GLY A 135 -5.77 21.37 -6.92
C GLY A 135 -5.58 21.72 -8.40
N VAL A 136 -6.03 20.86 -9.30
CA VAL A 136 -6.00 21.13 -10.75
C VAL A 136 -6.80 22.38 -11.10
N ILE A 137 -8.02 22.53 -10.56
CA ILE A 137 -8.86 23.72 -10.80
C ILE A 137 -8.15 25.00 -10.34
N ILE A 138 -7.56 25.00 -9.14
CA ILE A 138 -6.83 26.15 -8.59
C ILE A 138 -5.62 26.50 -9.46
N VAL A 139 -4.84 25.51 -9.89
CA VAL A 139 -3.66 25.73 -10.75
C VAL A 139 -4.08 26.29 -12.11
N PHE A 140 -5.15 25.76 -12.73
CA PHE A 140 -5.66 26.30 -13.99
C PHE A 140 -6.18 27.74 -13.86
N SER A 141 -6.86 28.05 -12.76
CA SER A 141 -7.27 29.42 -12.41
C SER A 141 -6.07 30.35 -12.32
N LEU A 142 -5.02 29.96 -11.59
CA LEU A 142 -3.79 30.75 -11.43
C LEU A 142 -3.06 30.96 -12.76
N ILE A 143 -2.90 29.90 -13.57
CA ILE A 143 -2.25 30.01 -14.88
C ILE A 143 -3.02 30.99 -15.77
N SER A 144 -4.35 30.87 -15.82
CA SER A 144 -5.21 31.75 -16.62
C SER A 144 -5.10 33.21 -16.16
N SER A 145 -5.05 33.44 -14.84
CA SER A 145 -4.86 34.76 -14.22
C SER A 145 -3.50 35.38 -14.58
N VAL A 146 -2.43 34.60 -14.51
CA VAL A 146 -1.07 35.05 -14.87
C VAL A 146 -0.97 35.37 -16.37
N ILE A 147 -1.50 34.50 -17.24
CA ILE A 147 -1.52 34.74 -18.68
C ILE A 147 -2.29 36.04 -18.99
N TYR A 148 -3.46 36.23 -18.38
CA TYR A 148 -4.25 37.45 -18.58
C TYR A 148 -3.49 38.70 -18.16
N THR A 149 -2.85 38.66 -16.99
CA THR A 149 -2.07 39.77 -16.45
C THR A 149 -0.93 40.16 -17.39
N VAL A 150 -0.18 39.18 -17.91
CA VAL A 150 0.95 39.42 -18.83
C VAL A 150 0.48 39.94 -20.19
N VAL A 151 -0.66 39.48 -20.71
CA VAL A 151 -1.18 39.92 -22.02
C VAL A 151 -1.81 41.31 -21.96
N LYS A 152 -2.40 41.68 -20.83
CA LYS A 152 -3.16 42.93 -20.68
C LYS A 152 -2.44 44.01 -19.87
N ASP A 153 -1.28 43.71 -19.29
CA ASP A 153 -0.59 44.55 -18.30
C ASP A 153 -1.53 45.01 -17.15
N ASP A 154 -2.58 44.24 -16.87
CA ASP A 154 -3.60 44.53 -15.87
C ASP A 154 -3.61 43.46 -14.78
N VAL A 155 -2.95 43.80 -13.68
CA VAL A 155 -2.80 42.96 -12.49
C VAL A 155 -4.13 42.82 -11.74
N VAL A 156 -4.98 43.84 -11.77
CA VAL A 156 -6.26 43.86 -11.03
C VAL A 156 -7.30 43.01 -11.74
N GLY A 157 -7.37 43.10 -13.07
CA GLY A 157 -8.24 42.27 -13.91
C GLY A 157 -7.86 40.79 -13.84
N GLY A 158 -6.56 40.47 -13.90
CA GLY A 158 -6.07 39.10 -13.77
C GLY A 158 -6.46 38.45 -12.44
N PHE A 159 -6.31 39.16 -11.32
CA PHE A 159 -6.70 38.66 -10.00
C PHE A 159 -8.23 38.42 -9.90
N THR A 160 -9.02 39.34 -10.45
CA THR A 160 -10.49 39.23 -10.44
C THR A 160 -10.99 38.01 -11.22
N ILE A 161 -10.40 37.75 -12.40
CA ILE A 161 -10.73 36.57 -13.23
C ILE A 161 -10.34 35.27 -12.51
N GLY A 162 -9.16 35.23 -11.89
CA GLY A 162 -8.70 34.06 -11.13
C GLY A 162 -9.67 33.67 -10.00
N VAL A 163 -10.15 34.66 -9.25
CA VAL A 163 -11.15 34.46 -8.18
C VAL A 163 -12.53 34.07 -8.76
N TYR A 164 -12.96 34.68 -9.86
CA TYR A 164 -14.27 34.41 -10.46
C TYR A 164 -14.38 33.00 -11.04
N VAL A 165 -13.30 32.50 -11.67
CA VAL A 165 -13.23 31.12 -12.19
C VAL A 165 -13.25 30.10 -11.05
N PHE A 166 -12.63 30.44 -9.90
CA PHE A 166 -12.66 29.59 -8.72
C PHE A 166 -14.04 29.56 -8.03
N TRP A 167 -14.76 30.68 -7.98
CA TRP A 167 -16.05 30.78 -7.28
C TRP A 167 -17.25 30.18 -8.05
N ARG A 168 -17.11 29.97 -9.37
CA ARG A 168 -18.17 29.42 -10.24
C ARG A 168 -18.16 27.88 -10.34
N PHE A 169 -17.20 27.22 -9.69
CA PHE A 169 -17.09 25.76 -9.58
C PHE A 169 -17.34 25.33 -8.14
#